data_AF-A0A945M2L6-F1
#
_entry.id   AF-A0A945M2L6-F1
#
_cell.length_a   1.000
_cell.length_b   1.000
_cell.length_c   1.000
_cell.angle_alpha   90.00
_cell.angle_beta   90.00
_cell.angle_gamma   90.00
#
_symmetry.space_group_name_H-M   'P 1'
#
loop_
_entity.id
_entity.type
_entity.pdbx_description
1 polymer ?
#
loop_
_entity_poly.entity_id
_entity_poly.type
_entity_poly.pdbx_seq_one_letter_code
_entity_poly.pdbx_strand_id
1 'polypeptide(L)'
;MANSQDKKTEEALPPVRISIIPFVVLICLMTANLILDTIEVPSEMVLFLSTIVASLVAFFILKIPYKKIEKGMLKSIDMAMHANLIMLLVGALIAIWIASGIVPMLIYHGLALISPKIFLTICCISCAIVALCTGSSWSTIGTVGLALIGVGTVMGINQGLVAG
;
A
#
# COMPACT_ATOMS: atom_id res chain seq x y z
N MET A 1 -17.34 -38.11 28.27
CA MET A 1 -18.43 -37.32 27.65
C MET A 1 -18.15 -35.85 27.89
N ALA A 2 -17.27 -35.27 27.07
CA ALA A 2 -16.88 -33.86 27.16
C ALA A 2 -17.76 -33.05 26.20
N ASN A 3 -18.30 -31.97 26.76
CA ASN A 3 -19.42 -31.18 26.26
C ASN A 3 -19.12 -30.49 24.92
N SER A 4 -20.02 -30.75 23.97
CA SER A 4 -20.10 -30.19 22.62
C SER A 4 -20.48 -28.69 22.64
N GLN A 5 -19.56 -27.81 23.01
CA GLN A 5 -19.73 -26.35 22.92
C GLN A 5 -18.71 -25.67 21.97
N ASP A 6 -17.98 -26.46 21.19
CA ASP A 6 -16.94 -26.00 20.26
C ASP A 6 -17.46 -25.57 18.87
N LYS A 7 -18.76 -25.27 18.71
CA LYS A 7 -19.34 -25.15 17.36
C LYS A 7 -20.61 -24.31 17.27
N LYS A 8 -20.54 -23.00 17.51
CA LYS A 8 -21.43 -21.95 16.94
C LYS A 8 -21.11 -20.55 17.47
N THR A 9 -20.02 -19.98 16.99
CA THR A 9 -20.07 -18.56 16.61
C THR A 9 -19.57 -18.55 15.18
N GLU A 10 -20.48 -18.79 14.25
CA GLU A 10 -20.26 -18.42 12.85
C GLU A 10 -19.60 -17.03 12.86
N GLU A 11 -18.46 -16.93 12.19
CA GLU A 11 -17.92 -15.66 11.72
C GLU A 11 -18.99 -15.06 10.80
N ALA A 12 -20.00 -14.41 11.38
CA ALA A 12 -20.98 -13.67 10.63
C ALA A 12 -20.23 -12.49 10.01
N LEU A 13 -19.72 -12.72 8.79
CA LEU A 13 -19.22 -11.67 7.92
C LEU A 13 -20.23 -10.52 7.99
N PRO A 14 -19.77 -9.29 8.30
CA PRO A 14 -20.64 -8.14 8.24
C PRO A 14 -21.39 -8.17 6.91
N PRO A 15 -22.69 -7.84 6.88
CA PRO A 15 -23.38 -7.58 5.63
C PRO A 15 -22.51 -6.66 4.77
N VAL A 16 -22.29 -7.00 3.50
CA VAL A 16 -21.44 -6.22 2.57
C VAL A 16 -21.84 -4.74 2.56
N ARG A 17 -23.13 -4.47 2.76
CA ARG A 17 -23.72 -3.13 2.91
C ARG A 17 -23.13 -2.30 4.05
N ILE A 18 -22.73 -2.93 5.15
CA ILE A 18 -22.17 -2.25 6.34
C ILE A 18 -20.65 -2.10 6.23
N SER A 19 -19.95 -3.09 5.66
CA SER A 19 -18.50 -2.99 5.40
C SER A 19 -18.14 -1.92 4.36
N ILE A 20 -19.08 -1.54 3.49
CA ILE A 20 -18.87 -0.48 2.50
C ILE A 20 -18.81 0.90 3.13
N ILE A 21 -19.45 1.10 4.29
CA ILE A 21 -19.60 2.44 4.90
C ILE A 21 -18.23 3.07 5.23
N PRO A 22 -17.30 2.39 5.94
CA PRO A 22 -16.00 2.99 6.23
C PRO A 22 -15.13 3.20 4.99
N PHE A 23 -15.26 2.32 3.99
CA PHE A 23 -14.57 2.45 2.71
C PHE A 23 -15.03 3.69 1.94
N VAL A 24 -16.35 3.90 1.84
CA VAL A 24 -16.91 5.09 1.18
C VAL A 24 -16.50 6.35 1.92
N VAL A 25 -16.56 6.36 3.26
CA VAL A 25 -16.12 7.50 4.07
C VAL A 25 -14.63 7.81 3.83
N LEU A 26 -13.77 6.80 3.80
CA LEU A 26 -12.35 6.97 3.51
C LEU A 26 -12.11 7.58 2.12
N ILE A 27 -12.77 7.04 1.09
CA ILE A 27 -12.63 7.52 -0.29
C ILE A 27 -13.12 8.97 -0.39
N CYS A 28 -14.29 9.28 0.17
CA CYS A 28 -14.84 10.64 0.17
C CYS A 28 -13.91 11.63 0.87
N LEU A 29 -13.34 11.26 2.02
CA LEU A 29 -12.41 12.13 2.75
C LEU A 29 -11.10 12.34 1.98
N MET A 30 -10.54 11.30 1.36
CA MET A 30 -9.35 11.44 0.51
C MET A 30 -9.62 12.30 -0.73
N THR A 31 -10.75 12.10 -1.41
CA THR A 31 -11.11 12.89 -2.58
C THR A 31 -11.39 14.35 -2.21
N ALA A 32 -12.05 14.60 -1.06
CA ALA A 32 -12.27 15.96 -0.57
C ALA A 32 -10.95 16.67 -0.25
N ASN A 33 -9.98 15.96 0.34
CA ASN A 33 -8.64 16.48 0.60
C ASN A 33 -7.95 16.91 -0.71
N LEU A 34 -8.01 16.07 -1.75
CA LEU A 34 -7.46 16.37 -3.09
C LEU A 34 -8.13 17.56 -3.80
N ILE A 35 -9.45 17.74 -3.66
CA ILE A 35 -10.18 18.80 -4.37
C ILE A 35 -10.05 20.15 -3.66
N LEU A 36 -10.07 20.14 -2.33
CA LEU A 36 -10.13 21.37 -1.57
C LEU A 36 -8.78 22.10 -1.55
N ASP A 37 -7.65 21.40 -1.68
CA ASP A 37 -6.24 21.89 -1.80
C ASP A 37 -5.81 22.99 -0.80
N THR A 38 -6.70 23.39 0.11
CA THR A 38 -6.54 24.46 1.11
C THR A 38 -6.09 23.92 2.46
N ILE A 39 -6.20 22.61 2.67
CA ILE A 39 -5.83 21.94 3.91
C ILE A 39 -5.00 20.71 3.52
N GLU A 40 -3.68 20.81 3.62
CA GLU A 40 -2.78 19.66 3.49
C GLU A 40 -2.97 18.75 4.71
N VAL A 41 -4.01 17.93 4.71
CA VAL A 41 -4.22 16.92 5.75
C VAL A 41 -3.38 15.69 5.37
N PRO A 42 -2.44 15.24 6.23
CA PRO A 42 -1.70 14.01 5.98
C PRO A 42 -2.64 12.82 5.81
N SER A 43 -2.34 11.94 4.86
CA SER A 43 -3.20 10.79 4.53
C SER A 43 -3.41 9.83 5.72
N GLU A 44 -2.46 9.79 6.65
CA GLU A 44 -2.48 9.00 7.89
C GLU A 44 -3.62 9.46 8.81
N MET A 45 -3.88 10.77 8.87
CA MET A 45 -4.97 11.33 9.66
C MET A 45 -6.34 10.92 9.10
N VAL A 46 -6.47 10.86 7.77
CA VAL A 46 -7.70 10.43 7.09
C VAL A 46 -7.97 8.94 7.36
N LEU A 47 -6.93 8.11 7.29
CA LEU A 47 -6.99 6.69 7.66
C LEU A 47 -7.39 6.48 9.12
N PHE A 48 -6.84 7.28 10.03
CA PHE A 48 -7.18 7.23 11.45
C PHE A 48 -8.66 7.57 11.69
N LEU A 49 -9.16 8.62 11.03
CA LEU A 49 -10.57 9.03 11.15
C LEU A 49 -11.52 7.97 10.58
N SER A 50 -11.19 7.36 9.45
CA SER A 50 -11.93 6.21 8.89
C SER A 50 -11.96 5.03 9.86
N THR A 51 -10.84 4.76 10.55
CA THR A 51 -10.74 3.67 11.54
C THR A 51 -11.66 3.93 12.75
N ILE A 52 -11.78 5.18 13.19
CA ILE A 52 -12.75 5.58 14.23
C ILE A 52 -14.17 5.30 13.74
N VAL A 53 -14.52 5.73 12.53
CA VAL A 53 -15.84 5.48 11.94
C VAL A 53 -16.12 3.98 11.81
N ALA A 54 -15.16 3.19 11.36
CA ALA A 54 -15.27 1.73 11.28
C ALA A 54 -15.51 1.10 12.67
N SER A 55 -14.80 1.58 13.69
CA SER A 55 -14.95 1.11 15.07
C SER A 55 -16.32 1.47 15.65
N LEU A 56 -16.83 2.67 15.37
CA LEU A 56 -18.17 3.10 15.75
C LEU A 56 -19.25 2.25 15.08
N VAL A 57 -19.13 2.00 13.77
CA VAL A 57 -20.03 1.11 13.02
C VAL A 57 -20.02 -0.31 13.60
N ALA A 58 -18.85 -0.85 13.91
CA ALA A 58 -18.72 -2.18 14.51
C ALA A 58 -19.36 -2.27 15.90
N PHE A 59 -19.26 -1.21 16.71
CA PHE A 59 -19.84 -1.16 18.05
C PHE A 59 -21.36 -0.95 18.02
N PHE A 60 -21.84 0.04 17.28
CA PHE A 60 -23.27 0.44 17.28
C PHE A 60 -24.16 -0.46 16.42
N ILE A 61 -23.69 -0.90 15.24
CA ILE A 61 -24.53 -1.63 14.27
C ILE A 61 -24.35 -3.14 14.41
N LEU A 62 -23.11 -3.62 14.52
CA LEU A 62 -22.84 -5.06 14.63
C LEU A 62 -22.83 -5.57 16.07
N LYS A 63 -22.81 -4.68 17.08
CA LYS A 63 -22.77 -5.02 18.51
C LYS A 63 -21.67 -6.03 18.86
N ILE A 64 -20.52 -5.91 18.19
CA ILE A 64 -19.37 -6.79 18.44
C ILE A 64 -18.72 -6.38 19.77
N PRO A 65 -18.36 -7.33 20.66
CA PRO A 65 -17.66 -7.00 21.89
C PRO A 65 -16.31 -6.34 21.59
N TYR A 66 -15.99 -5.26 22.30
CA TYR A 66 -14.74 -4.49 22.15
C TYR A 66 -13.49 -5.39 22.09
N LYS A 67 -13.44 -6.42 22.94
CA LYS A 67 -12.32 -7.38 22.99
C LYS A 67 -12.06 -8.12 21.67
N LYS A 68 -13.09 -8.34 20.83
CA LYS A 68 -12.92 -8.90 19.47
C LYS A 68 -12.36 -7.86 18.50
N ILE A 69 -12.80 -6.60 18.59
CA ILE A 69 -12.29 -5.50 17.76
C ILE A 69 -10.80 -5.28 18.05
N GLU A 70 -10.44 -5.19 19.33
CA GLU A 70 -9.05 -5.05 19.80
C GLU A 70 -8.17 -6.21 19.31
N LYS A 71 -8.65 -7.46 19.43
CA LYS A 71 -7.91 -8.63 18.92
C LYS A 71 -7.69 -8.56 17.41
N GLY A 72 -8.64 -8.04 16.65
CA GLY A 72 -8.52 -7.81 15.20
C GLY A 72 -7.46 -6.75 14.87
N MET A 73 -7.44 -5.65 15.63
CA MET A 73 -6.42 -4.60 15.49
C MET A 73 -5.01 -5.13 15.80
N LEU A 74 -4.85 -5.84 16.92
CA LEU A 74 -3.56 -6.42 17.32
C LEU A 74 -3.03 -7.43 16.28
N LYS A 75 -3.91 -8.28 15.73
CA LYS A 75 -3.55 -9.19 14.64
C LYS A 75 -3.07 -8.42 13.40
N SER A 76 -3.71 -7.31 13.07
CA SER A 76 -3.33 -6.46 11.93
C SER A 76 -1.96 -5.83 12.13
N ILE A 77 -1.67 -5.36 13.35
CA ILE A 77 -0.36 -4.81 13.73
C ILE A 77 0.72 -5.90 13.64
N ASP A 78 0.47 -7.09 14.18
CA ASP A 78 1.44 -8.20 14.15
C ASP A 78 1.82 -8.61 12.72
N MET A 79 0.83 -8.69 11.83
CA MET A 79 1.09 -8.93 10.40
C MET A 79 1.91 -7.80 9.76
N ALA A 80 1.60 -6.54 10.08
CA ALA A 80 2.33 -5.38 9.55
C ALA A 80 3.76 -5.28 10.09
N MET A 81 4.00 -5.64 11.36
CA MET A 81 5.33 -5.60 11.97
C MET A 81 6.32 -6.52 11.24
N HIS A 82 5.91 -7.74 10.91
CA HIS A 82 6.74 -8.68 10.16
C HIS A 82 7.12 -8.11 8.77
N ALA A 83 6.15 -7.54 8.04
CA ALA A 83 6.40 -6.95 6.73
C ALA A 83 7.32 -5.71 6.81
N ASN A 84 7.13 -4.84 7.81
CA ASN A 84 7.95 -3.65 8.00
C ASN A 84 9.42 -3.98 8.30
N LEU A 85 9.69 -5.04 9.07
CA LEU A 85 11.06 -5.47 9.35
C LEU A 85 11.78 -5.94 8.07
N ILE A 86 11.07 -6.65 7.19
CA ILE A 86 11.60 -7.07 5.89
C ILE A 86 11.87 -5.86 4.99
N MET A 87 10.90 -4.93 4.89
CA MET A 87 11.06 -3.70 4.10
C MET A 87 12.23 -2.85 4.58
N LEU A 88 12.49 -2.80 5.89
CA LEU A 88 13.66 -2.12 6.46
C LEU A 88 14.97 -2.75 5.99
N LEU A 89 15.09 -4.08 6.02
CA LEU A 89 16.29 -4.80 5.58
C LEU A 89 16.54 -4.63 4.08
N VAL A 90 15.48 -4.71 3.26
CA VAL A 90 15.57 -4.46 1.82
C VAL A 90 15.98 -3.01 1.54
N GLY A 91 15.43 -2.04 2.27
CA GLY A 91 15.83 -0.64 2.18
C GLY A 91 17.31 -0.41 2.51
N ALA A 92 17.80 -1.03 3.58
CA ALA A 92 19.21 -0.97 3.96
C ALA A 92 20.12 -1.60 2.89
N LEU A 93 19.71 -2.74 2.31
CA LEU A 93 20.44 -3.39 1.22
C LEU A 93 20.56 -2.49 -0.01
N ILE A 94 19.45 -1.86 -0.43
CA ILE A 94 19.43 -0.92 -1.56
C ILE A 94 20.33 0.29 -1.27
N ALA A 95 20.28 0.84 -0.04
CA ALA A 95 21.13 1.96 0.36
C ALA A 95 22.63 1.61 0.25
N ILE A 96 23.03 0.40 0.67
CA ILE A 96 24.42 -0.08 0.54
C ILE A 96 24.83 -0.23 -0.92
N TRP A 97 23.93 -0.70 -1.79
CA TRP A 97 24.21 -0.81 -3.23
C TRP A 97 24.34 0.55 -3.93
N ILE A 98 23.57 1.56 -3.48
CA ILE A 98 23.72 2.93 -3.95
C ILE A 98 25.06 3.50 -3.48
N ALA A 99 25.41 3.33 -2.20
CA ALA A 99 26.66 3.83 -1.62
C ALA A 99 27.91 3.18 -2.25
N SER A 100 27.84 1.89 -2.60
CA SER A 100 28.93 1.16 -3.27
C SER A 100 29.01 1.43 -4.78
N GLY A 101 28.08 2.20 -5.36
CA GLY A 101 28.08 2.53 -6.79
C GLY A 101 27.57 1.41 -7.71
N ILE A 102 27.10 0.28 -7.16
CA ILE A 102 26.56 -0.85 -7.93
C ILE A 102 25.30 -0.40 -8.70
N VAL A 103 24.34 0.23 -8.00
CA VAL A 103 23.10 0.71 -8.64
C VAL A 103 23.37 1.77 -9.71
N PRO A 104 24.18 2.84 -9.45
CA PRO A 104 24.59 3.78 -10.48
C PRO A 104 25.25 3.15 -11.70
N MET A 105 26.14 2.17 -11.51
CA MET A 105 26.80 1.45 -12.60
C MET A 105 25.80 0.66 -13.46
N LEU A 106 24.86 -0.04 -12.82
CA LEU A 106 23.78 -0.76 -13.52
C LEU A 106 22.90 0.18 -14.33
N ILE A 107 22.58 1.37 -13.79
CA ILE A 107 21.82 2.40 -14.50
C ILE A 107 22.62 2.88 -15.72
N TYR A 108 23.89 3.26 -15.56
CA TYR A 108 24.72 3.76 -16.66
C TYR A 108 24.81 2.77 -17.84
N HIS A 109 25.03 1.49 -17.55
CA HIS A 109 25.08 0.45 -18.59
C HIS A 109 23.68 0.08 -19.12
N GLY A 110 22.64 0.12 -18.29
CA GLY A 110 21.26 -0.13 -18.70
C GLY A 110 20.74 0.93 -19.67
N LEU A 111 21.07 2.21 -19.45
CA LEU A 111 20.72 3.30 -20.36
C LEU A 111 21.39 3.16 -21.73
N ALA A 112 22.60 2.59 -21.80
CA ALA A 112 23.27 2.33 -23.07
C ALA A 112 22.54 1.27 -23.92
N LEU A 113 21.79 0.37 -23.29
CA LEU A 113 21.02 -0.70 -23.95
C LEU A 113 19.59 -0.27 -24.34
N ILE A 114 19.02 0.74 -23.68
CA ILE A 114 17.60 1.11 -23.80
C ILE A 114 17.42 2.35 -24.68
N SER A 115 16.61 2.22 -25.73
CA SER A 115 16.11 3.37 -26.48
C SER A 115 14.92 4.02 -25.73
N PRO A 116 14.86 5.37 -25.63
CA PRO A 116 13.76 6.08 -24.96
C PRO A 116 12.36 5.72 -25.49
N LYS A 117 12.26 5.26 -26.74
CA LYS A 117 10.99 4.87 -27.37
C LYS A 117 10.38 3.58 -26.79
N ILE A 118 11.20 2.67 -26.27
CA ILE A 118 10.75 1.34 -25.77
C ILE A 118 10.69 1.34 -24.23
N PHE A 119 11.28 2.35 -23.59
CA PHE A 119 11.34 2.49 -22.14
C PHE A 119 9.98 2.33 -21.45
N LEU A 120 8.95 3.04 -21.91
CA LEU A 120 7.61 2.98 -21.31
C LEU A 120 6.99 1.57 -21.35
N THR A 121 7.19 0.85 -22.45
CA THR A 121 6.72 -0.52 -22.59
C THR A 121 7.43 -1.46 -21.60
N ILE A 122 8.74 -1.30 -21.45
CA ILE A 122 9.55 -2.07 -20.49
C ILE A 122 9.12 -1.76 -19.06
N CYS A 123 8.90 -0.48 -18.74
CA CYS A 123 8.40 -0.02 -17.44
C CYS A 123 7.03 -0.61 -17.11
N CYS A 124 6.11 -0.62 -18.08
CA CYS A 124 4.78 -1.21 -17.88
C CYS A 124 4.86 -2.71 -17.58
N ILE A 125 5.65 -3.45 -18.37
CA ILE A 125 5.82 -4.90 -18.20
C ILE A 125 6.52 -5.22 -16.86
N SER A 126 7.56 -4.47 -16.50
CA SER A 126 8.27 -4.69 -15.24
C SER A 126 7.40 -4.35 -14.02
N CYS A 127 6.66 -3.24 -14.06
CA CYS A 127 5.68 -2.91 -13.02
C CYS A 127 4.59 -3.99 -12.90
N ALA A 128 4.11 -4.56 -14.01
CA ALA A 128 3.13 -5.65 -13.98
C ALA A 128 3.70 -6.91 -13.30
N ILE A 129 4.92 -7.32 -13.66
CA ILE A 129 5.58 -8.48 -13.04
C ILE A 129 5.78 -8.25 -11.54
N VAL A 130 6.33 -7.09 -11.16
CA VAL A 130 6.59 -6.77 -9.75
C VAL A 130 5.27 -6.66 -8.98
N ALA A 131 4.23 -6.06 -9.55
CA ALA A 131 2.91 -5.99 -8.92
C ALA A 131 2.29 -7.38 -8.67
N LEU A 132 2.48 -8.32 -9.59
CA LEU A 132 2.04 -9.70 -9.40
C LEU A 132 2.84 -10.42 -8.31
N CYS A 133 4.15 -10.19 -8.22
CA CYS A 133 5.00 -10.80 -7.20
C CYS A 133 4.77 -10.19 -5.80
N THR A 134 4.61 -8.87 -5.72
CA THR A 134 4.46 -8.12 -4.47
C THR A 134 3.02 -8.09 -3.98
N GLY A 135 2.03 -8.28 -4.87
CA GLY A 135 0.61 -8.35 -4.54
C GLY A 135 -0.05 -7.02 -4.15
N SER A 136 0.68 -5.90 -4.20
CA SER A 136 0.17 -4.56 -3.86
C SER A 136 0.85 -3.47 -4.69
N SER A 137 0.03 -2.62 -5.33
CA SER A 137 0.50 -1.50 -6.14
C SER A 137 1.28 -0.46 -5.35
N TRP A 138 0.92 -0.22 -4.08
CA TRP A 138 1.62 0.76 -3.22
C TRP A 138 3.06 0.32 -2.90
N SER A 139 3.29 -0.99 -2.77
CA SER A 139 4.63 -1.52 -2.55
C SER A 139 5.45 -1.54 -3.86
N THR A 140 4.80 -1.80 -5.00
CA THR A 140 5.43 -1.71 -6.33
C THR A 140 5.91 -0.31 -6.65
N ILE A 141 5.10 0.73 -6.38
CA ILE A 141 5.52 2.11 -6.63
C ILE A 141 6.67 2.52 -5.70
N GLY A 142 6.66 2.07 -4.45
CA GLY A 142 7.71 2.39 -3.46
C GLY A 142 9.07 1.75 -3.72
N THR A 143 9.15 0.63 -4.45
CA THR A 143 10.41 -0.08 -4.71
C THR A 143 10.96 0.21 -6.11
N VAL A 144 10.17 -0.06 -7.15
CA VAL A 144 10.61 0.04 -8.55
C VAL A 144 10.03 1.28 -9.23
N GLY A 145 8.80 1.67 -8.90
CA GLY A 145 8.12 2.80 -9.56
C GLY A 145 8.88 4.13 -9.42
N LEU A 146 9.24 4.52 -8.20
CA LEU A 146 10.02 5.74 -7.95
C LEU A 146 11.38 5.74 -8.67
N ALA A 147 12.04 4.58 -8.76
CA ALA A 147 13.29 4.46 -9.50
C ALA A 147 13.09 4.67 -11.01
N LEU A 148 12.03 4.10 -11.59
CA LEU A 148 11.68 4.29 -13.00
C LEU A 148 11.28 5.74 -13.32
N ILE A 149 10.57 6.42 -12.41
CA ILE A 149 10.28 7.86 -12.53
C ILE A 149 11.58 8.68 -12.55
N GLY A 150 12.54 8.34 -11.67
CA GLY A 150 13.87 8.96 -11.67
C GLY A 150 14.61 8.77 -13.01
N VAL A 151 14.66 7.55 -13.53
CA VAL A 151 15.30 7.25 -14.81
C VAL A 151 14.59 7.94 -15.98
N GLY A 152 13.26 7.91 -16.03
CA GLY A 152 12.48 8.57 -17.08
C GLY A 152 12.68 10.09 -17.10
N THR A 153 12.84 10.69 -15.92
CA THR A 153 13.18 12.13 -15.79
C THR A 153 14.57 12.41 -16.37
N VAL A 154 15.57 11.56 -16.11
CA VAL A 154 16.92 11.68 -16.68
C VAL A 154 16.94 11.48 -18.20
N MET A 155 16.05 10.63 -18.74
CA MET A 155 15.87 10.43 -20.18
C MET A 155 15.09 11.56 -20.87
N GLY A 156 14.57 12.55 -20.13
CA GLY A 156 13.79 13.67 -20.67
C GLY A 156 12.35 13.29 -21.09
N ILE A 157 11.81 12.18 -20.58
CA ILE A 157 10.42 11.78 -20.84
C ILE A 157 9.50 12.55 -19.88
N ASN A 158 8.32 12.96 -20.37
CA ASN A 158 7.34 13.67 -19.56
C ASN A 158 7.03 12.89 -18.27
N GLN A 159 7.22 13.51 -17.11
CA GLN A 159 7.04 12.87 -15.81
C GLN A 159 5.63 12.33 -15.58
N GLY A 160 4.59 13.01 -16.09
CA GLY A 160 3.21 12.52 -16.01
C GLY A 160 3.01 11.22 -16.79
N LEU A 161 3.74 11.04 -17.88
CA LEU A 161 3.67 9.82 -18.68
C LEU A 161 4.44 8.65 -18.03
N VAL A 162 5.47 8.94 -17.22
CA VAL A 162 6.29 7.94 -16.53
C VAL A 162 5.70 7.58 -15.15
N ALA A 163 5.07 8.55 -14.49
CA ALA A 163 4.43 8.36 -13.19
C ALA A 163 3.12 7.56 -13.30
N GLY A 164 2.48 7.57 -14.47
CA GLY A 164 1.22 6.87 -14.74
C GLY A 164 0.03 7.81 -14.76
#